data_AF-A1U0S8-F1
#
_entry.id   AF-A1U0S8-F1
#
_cell.length_a   1.000
_cell.length_b   1.000
_cell.length_c   1.000
_cell.angle_alpha   90.00
_cell.angle_beta   90.00
_cell.angle_gamma   90.00
#
_symmetry.space_group_name_H-M   'P 1'
#
loop_
_entity.id
_entity.type
_entity.pdbx_description
1 polymer ?
#
loop_
_entity_poly.entity_id
_entity_poly.type
_entity_poly.pdbx_seq_one_letter_code
_entity_poly.pdbx_strand_id
1 'polypeptide(L)'
;MPAKDPRAKHKGRKGQAGYLHIPRDVLKSETYLNLDGWAVKLLVDVAGQFCGNNNGNLTASWSVLRDKGWRSPGTLNKALKALTEAGLLEQTRQGGRNRCSLYAVTWRPIDECKGKLDTKPTQAPSARYLNLEKLAA
;
A
#
# COMPACT_ATOMS: atom_id res chain seq x y z
N MET A 1 18.50 -4.94 -8.93
CA MET A 1 19.01 -6.16 -8.27
C MET A 1 18.11 -6.45 -7.07
N PRO A 2 17.44 -7.61 -6.95
CA PRO A 2 16.71 -7.93 -5.72
C PRO A 2 17.69 -7.96 -4.54
N ALA A 3 17.26 -7.44 -3.39
CA ALA A 3 18.08 -7.43 -2.18
C ALA A 3 18.50 -8.87 -1.81
N LYS A 4 19.78 -9.07 -1.46
CA LYS A 4 20.30 -10.37 -1.00
C LYS A 4 19.50 -10.86 0.20
N ASP A 5 18.83 -12.00 0.09
CA ASP A 5 18.10 -12.63 1.17
C ASP A 5 19.08 -13.17 2.24
N PRO A 6 19.13 -12.58 3.46
CA PRO A 6 20.00 -13.08 4.52
C PRO A 6 19.61 -14.49 4.99
N ARG A 7 18.36 -14.94 4.77
CA ARG A 7 17.89 -16.30 5.09
C ARG A 7 18.49 -17.34 4.17
N ALA A 8 18.91 -16.96 2.96
CA ALA A 8 19.58 -17.84 2.02
C ALA A 8 20.97 -18.31 2.52
N LYS A 9 21.53 -17.68 3.57
CA LYS A 9 22.82 -18.07 4.17
C LYS A 9 22.72 -19.35 5.01
N HIS A 10 21.55 -19.71 5.54
CA HIS A 10 21.35 -20.97 6.24
C HIS A 10 20.92 -22.07 5.25
N LYS A 11 21.91 -22.80 4.73
CA LYS A 11 21.84 -24.11 4.04
C LYS A 11 20.53 -24.39 3.27
N GLY A 12 20.49 -24.04 1.99
CA GLY A 12 19.55 -24.63 1.01
C GLY A 12 18.12 -24.09 1.00
N ARG A 13 17.67 -23.29 1.99
CA ARG A 13 16.40 -22.58 1.90
C ARG A 13 16.57 -21.32 1.04
N LYS A 14 16.56 -21.47 -0.28
CA LYS A 14 16.08 -20.36 -1.13
C LYS A 14 14.62 -20.19 -0.76
N GLY A 15 14.30 -19.17 0.04
CA GLY A 15 12.90 -18.81 0.25
C GLY A 15 12.25 -18.61 -1.11
N GLN A 16 11.06 -19.17 -1.32
CA GLN A 16 10.28 -18.78 -2.50
C GLN A 16 10.15 -17.25 -2.50
N ALA A 17 10.23 -16.65 -3.68
CA ALA A 17 10.00 -15.21 -3.81
C ALA A 17 8.64 -14.87 -3.18
N GLY A 18 8.60 -13.78 -2.40
CA GLY A 18 7.34 -13.29 -1.85
C GLY A 18 6.37 -12.94 -2.99
N TYR A 19 5.09 -13.22 -2.80
CA TYR A 19 4.02 -12.80 -3.69
C TYR A 19 3.30 -11.58 -3.11
N LEU A 20 2.65 -10.81 -3.98
CA LEU A 20 1.70 -9.79 -3.53
C LEU A 20 0.33 -10.45 -3.31
N HIS A 21 -0.07 -10.59 -2.05
CA HIS A 21 -1.39 -11.10 -1.71
C HIS A 21 -2.45 -10.01 -1.79
N ILE A 22 -3.15 -9.96 -2.94
CA ILE A 22 -4.41 -9.25 -3.11
C ILE A 22 -5.55 -10.27 -3.05
N PRO A 23 -6.43 -10.21 -2.03
CA PRO A 23 -7.59 -11.07 -1.91
C PRO A 23 -8.55 -10.98 -3.11
N ARG A 24 -9.23 -12.08 -3.45
CA ARG A 24 -10.13 -12.14 -4.63
C ARG A 24 -11.38 -11.28 -4.48
N ASP A 25 -11.88 -11.15 -3.26
CA ASP A 25 -12.96 -10.23 -2.88
C ASP A 25 -12.59 -8.77 -3.14
N VAL A 26 -11.35 -8.35 -2.87
CA VAL A 26 -10.85 -7.02 -3.25
C VAL A 26 -10.85 -6.87 -4.78
N LEU A 27 -10.36 -7.86 -5.53
CA LEU A 27 -10.34 -7.78 -7.00
C LEU A 27 -11.74 -7.81 -7.64
N LYS A 28 -12.73 -8.34 -6.92
CA LYS A 28 -14.13 -8.41 -7.34
C LYS A 28 -14.98 -7.25 -6.80
N SER A 29 -14.42 -6.39 -5.97
CA SER A 29 -15.16 -5.26 -5.41
C SER A 29 -15.45 -4.23 -6.49
N GLU A 30 -16.61 -3.58 -6.40
CA GLU A 30 -16.98 -2.49 -7.31
C GLU A 30 -15.94 -1.37 -7.29
N THR A 31 -15.39 -1.08 -6.10
CA THR A 31 -14.31 -0.10 -5.91
C THR A 31 -13.07 -0.39 -6.74
N TYR A 32 -12.65 -1.66 -6.84
CA TYR A 32 -11.49 -2.03 -7.66
C TYR A 32 -11.83 -2.01 -9.15
N LEU A 33 -13.02 -2.51 -9.53
CA LEU A 33 -13.46 -2.58 -10.93
C LEU A 33 -13.62 -1.19 -11.57
N ASN A 34 -13.93 -0.16 -10.78
CA ASN A 34 -14.07 1.21 -11.25
C ASN A 34 -12.75 2.00 -11.32
N LEU A 35 -11.61 1.40 -10.93
CA LEU A 35 -10.31 2.07 -11.00
C LEU A 35 -9.81 2.21 -12.43
N ASP A 36 -9.06 3.29 -12.69
CA ASP A 36 -8.27 3.40 -13.90
C ASP A 36 -6.97 2.58 -13.83
N GLY A 37 -6.32 2.38 -14.98
CA GLY A 37 -5.09 1.59 -15.05
C GLY A 37 -3.93 2.16 -14.22
N TRP A 38 -3.89 3.48 -14.00
CA TRP A 38 -2.86 4.13 -13.18
C TRP A 38 -3.07 3.88 -11.69
N ALA A 39 -4.31 3.91 -11.22
CA ALA A 39 -4.66 3.57 -9.85
C ALA A 39 -4.39 2.09 -9.57
N VAL A 40 -4.72 1.19 -10.48
CA VAL A 40 -4.35 -0.23 -10.36
C VAL A 40 -2.82 -0.41 -10.28
N LYS A 41 -2.05 0.26 -11.16
CA LYS A 41 -0.59 0.24 -11.09
C LYS A 41 -0.07 0.77 -9.75
N LEU A 42 -0.62 1.88 -9.26
CA LEU A 42 -0.21 2.46 -7.98
C LEU A 42 -0.51 1.52 -6.82
N LEU A 43 -1.67 0.87 -6.83
CA LEU A 43 -2.05 -0.10 -5.81
C LEU A 43 -1.02 -1.22 -5.72
N VAL A 44 -0.60 -1.77 -6.86
CA VAL A 44 0.45 -2.80 -6.93
C VAL A 44 1.80 -2.26 -6.47
N ASP A 45 2.19 -1.06 -6.91
CA ASP A 45 3.48 -0.44 -6.55
C ASP A 45 3.60 -0.10 -5.05
N VAL A 46 2.50 0.28 -4.40
CA VAL A 46 2.40 0.56 -2.96
C VAL A 46 2.30 -0.75 -2.18
N ALA A 47 1.35 -1.62 -2.52
CA ALA A 47 1.13 -2.88 -1.81
C ALA A 47 2.34 -3.82 -1.95
N GLY A 48 3.07 -3.77 -3.05
CA GLY A 48 4.32 -4.52 -3.26
C GLY A 48 5.47 -4.12 -2.33
N GLN A 49 5.35 -3.04 -1.57
CA GLN A 49 6.31 -2.67 -0.51
C GLN A 49 6.08 -3.44 0.79
N PHE A 50 4.94 -4.14 0.91
CA PHE A 50 4.62 -4.93 2.09
C PHE A 50 5.54 -6.16 2.18
N CYS A 51 6.18 -6.34 3.33
CA CYS A 51 7.12 -7.43 3.61
C CYS A 51 6.73 -8.27 4.84
N GLY A 52 5.48 -8.16 5.29
CA GLY A 52 4.88 -9.06 6.30
C GLY A 52 4.50 -8.39 7.62
N ASN A 53 5.11 -7.25 7.96
CA ASN A 53 4.90 -6.56 9.25
C ASN A 53 5.06 -5.03 9.16
N ASN A 54 4.78 -4.47 7.99
CA ASN A 54 4.92 -3.04 7.70
C ASN A 54 3.69 -2.45 6.99
N ASN A 55 2.53 -3.07 7.07
CA ASN A 55 1.30 -2.48 6.56
C ASN A 55 0.98 -1.22 7.37
N GLY A 56 0.90 -0.08 6.69
CA GLY A 56 0.90 1.24 7.34
C GLY A 56 2.21 2.00 7.17
N ASN A 57 3.32 1.35 6.82
CA ASN A 57 4.57 2.01 6.42
C ASN A 57 4.87 1.77 4.93
N LEU A 58 3.85 1.97 4.09
CA LEU A 58 3.96 1.93 2.64
C LEU A 58 3.96 3.37 2.12
N THR A 59 4.79 3.69 1.11
CA THR A 59 4.93 5.06 0.61
C THR A 59 4.49 5.20 -0.84
N ALA A 60 3.84 6.31 -1.15
CA ALA A 60 3.57 6.76 -2.51
C ALA A 60 4.41 8.00 -2.86
N SER A 61 5.60 8.14 -2.27
CA SER A 61 6.46 9.30 -2.53
C SER A 61 6.96 9.32 -3.97
N TRP A 62 7.00 10.53 -4.55
CA TRP A 62 7.44 10.73 -5.93
C TRP A 62 8.87 10.21 -6.17
N SER A 63 9.79 10.46 -5.25
CA SER A 63 11.19 10.01 -5.39
C SER A 63 11.32 8.49 -5.50
N VAL A 64 10.50 7.73 -4.77
CA VAL A 64 10.50 6.26 -4.80
C VAL A 64 9.80 5.75 -6.05
N LEU A 65 8.66 6.34 -6.42
CA LEU A 65 7.84 5.85 -7.53
C LEU A 65 8.38 6.26 -8.90
N ARG A 66 9.15 7.36 -8.99
CA ARG A 66 9.87 7.73 -10.22
C ARG A 66 10.76 6.59 -10.71
N ASP A 67 11.47 5.94 -9.79
CA ASP A 67 12.35 4.80 -10.10
C ASP A 67 11.56 3.54 -10.49
N LYS A 68 10.24 3.49 -10.20
CA LYS A 68 9.29 2.46 -10.64
C LYS A 68 8.57 2.82 -11.96
N GLY A 69 9.09 3.79 -12.70
CA GLY A 69 8.59 4.18 -14.02
C GLY A 69 7.48 5.23 -14.02
N TRP A 70 7.20 5.88 -12.88
CA TRP A 70 6.26 7.00 -12.84
C TRP A 70 6.91 8.26 -13.44
N ARG A 71 6.20 8.91 -14.37
CA ARG A 71 6.72 10.05 -15.16
C ARG A 71 5.99 11.37 -14.90
N SER A 72 4.86 11.34 -14.21
CA SER A 72 4.07 12.53 -13.89
C SER A 72 3.63 12.52 -12.43
N PRO A 73 4.03 13.52 -11.61
CA PRO A 73 3.50 13.70 -10.26
C PRO A 73 1.99 13.92 -10.25
N GLY A 74 1.44 14.58 -11.29
CA GLY A 74 0.00 14.80 -11.42
C GLY A 74 -0.78 13.49 -11.59
N THR A 75 -0.28 12.58 -12.42
CA THR A 75 -0.88 11.24 -12.59
C THR A 75 -0.79 10.43 -11.30
N LEU A 76 0.35 10.50 -10.61
CA LEU A 76 0.52 9.86 -9.31
C LEU A 76 -0.51 10.37 -8.29
N ASN A 77 -0.67 11.69 -8.19
CA ASN A 77 -1.61 12.30 -7.25
C ASN A 77 -3.06 11.94 -7.58
N LYS A 78 -3.43 11.90 -8.87
CA LYS A 78 -4.77 11.46 -9.30
C LYS A 78 -5.04 9.99 -8.93
N ALA A 79 -4.09 9.11 -9.23
CA ALA A 79 -4.17 7.69 -8.89
C ALA A 79 -4.25 7.47 -7.36
N LEU A 80 -3.44 8.21 -6.59
CA LEU A 80 -3.44 8.14 -5.14
C LEU A 80 -4.78 8.59 -4.56
N LYS A 81 -5.30 9.73 -5.04
CA LYS A 81 -6.61 10.25 -4.67
C LYS A 81 -7.71 9.22 -4.94
N ALA A 82 -7.74 8.64 -6.13
CA ALA A 82 -8.71 7.60 -6.49
C ALA A 82 -8.65 6.39 -5.55
N LEU A 83 -7.44 5.91 -5.19
CA LEU A 83 -7.29 4.78 -4.26
C LEU A 83 -7.72 5.11 -2.82
N THR A 84 -7.47 6.33 -2.37
CA THR A 84 -7.89 6.76 -1.01
C THR A 84 -9.39 6.99 -0.93
N GLU A 85 -10.00 7.56 -1.98
CA GLU A 85 -11.45 7.76 -2.07
C GLU A 85 -12.18 6.42 -2.23
N ALA A 86 -11.63 5.49 -3.01
CA ALA A 86 -12.14 4.13 -3.14
C ALA A 86 -11.93 3.26 -1.89
N GLY A 87 -11.26 3.77 -0.85
CA GLY A 87 -11.01 3.05 0.39
C GLY A 87 -10.08 1.84 0.25
N LEU A 88 -9.30 1.75 -0.83
CA LEU A 88 -8.31 0.67 -1.05
C LEU A 88 -6.96 0.98 -0.39
N LEU A 89 -6.64 2.26 -0.24
CA LEU A 89 -5.55 2.76 0.59
C LEU A 89 -6.10 3.65 1.70
N GLU A 90 -5.55 3.54 2.90
CA GLU A 90 -5.80 4.48 3.98
C GLU A 90 -4.49 5.14 4.43
N GLN A 91 -4.55 6.44 4.69
CA GLN A 91 -3.39 7.19 5.15
C GLN A 91 -3.16 6.93 6.64
N THR A 92 -1.98 6.41 6.96
CA THR A 92 -1.56 6.08 8.33
C THR A 92 -0.61 7.12 8.92
N ARG A 93 -0.07 8.00 8.07
CA ARG A 93 0.75 9.13 8.48
C ARG A 93 0.53 10.33 7.58
N GLN A 94 0.31 11.49 8.19
CA GLN A 94 0.28 12.76 7.48
C GLN A 94 1.70 13.21 7.11
N GLY A 95 1.90 13.42 5.80
CA GLY A 95 3.11 14.01 5.26
C GLY A 95 3.18 15.53 5.51
N GLY A 96 4.35 16.10 5.24
CA GLY A 96 4.64 17.52 5.39
C GLY A 96 6.02 17.86 4.84
N ARG A 97 6.54 19.04 5.20
CA ARG A 97 7.90 19.43 4.81
C ARG A 97 8.91 18.42 5.34
N ASN A 98 9.69 17.81 4.45
CA ASN A 98 10.66 16.76 4.77
C ASN A 98 10.09 15.47 5.41
N ARG A 99 8.78 15.23 5.33
CA ARG A 99 8.12 14.02 5.86
C ARG A 99 7.16 13.46 4.81
N CYS A 100 7.37 12.24 4.32
CA CYS A 100 6.44 11.63 3.37
C CYS A 100 5.18 11.11 4.07
N SER A 101 4.04 11.15 3.40
CA SER A 101 2.85 10.40 3.83
C SER A 101 3.10 8.91 3.75
N LEU A 102 2.47 8.17 4.67
CA LEU A 102 2.45 6.71 4.67
C LEU A 102 1.02 6.20 4.55
N TYR A 103 0.91 4.99 4.00
CA TYR A 103 -0.35 4.35 3.70
C TYR A 103 -0.36 2.88 4.14
N ALA A 104 -1.56 2.35 4.33
CA ALA A 104 -1.85 0.94 4.48
C ALA A 104 -2.82 0.49 3.39
N VAL A 105 -2.73 -0.79 3.01
CA VAL A 105 -3.83 -1.45 2.27
C VAL A 105 -4.90 -1.85 3.26
N THR A 106 -6.17 -1.65 2.88
CA THR A 106 -7.30 -1.75 3.82
C THR A 106 -7.85 -3.17 3.98
N TRP A 107 -7.39 -4.13 3.17
CA TRP A 107 -7.70 -5.57 3.34
C TRP A 107 -6.72 -6.29 4.30
N ARG A 108 -5.80 -5.56 4.94
CA ARG A 108 -4.92 -6.08 5.99
C ARG A 108 -4.99 -5.18 7.23
N PRO A 109 -4.74 -5.71 8.44
CA PRO A 109 -4.56 -4.88 9.62
C PRO A 109 -3.35 -3.95 9.47
N ILE A 110 -3.40 -2.78 10.08
CA ILE A 110 -2.27 -1.88 10.26
C ILE A 110 -1.31 -2.47 11.31
N ASP A 111 -0.05 -2.62 10.92
CA ASP A 111 1.04 -3.06 11.79
C ASP A 111 1.57 -1.90 12.64
N GLU A 112 2.20 -2.21 13.79
CA GLU A 112 2.73 -1.21 14.72
C GLU A 112 3.78 -0.26 14.10
N CYS A 113 4.52 -0.75 13.09
CA CYS A 113 5.49 0.02 12.32
C CYS A 113 6.48 0.87 13.16
N LYS A 114 6.82 0.41 14.38
CA LYS A 114 7.80 1.03 15.29
C LYS A 114 7.51 2.51 15.61
N GLY A 115 6.26 2.86 15.85
CA GLY A 115 5.86 4.22 16.25
C GLY A 115 5.98 5.28 15.14
N LYS A 116 6.11 4.85 13.87
CA LYS A 116 6.16 5.78 12.73
C LYS A 116 4.81 6.36 12.33
N LEU A 117 3.72 5.72 12.74
CA LEU A 117 2.37 6.02 12.27
C LEU A 117 1.70 7.03 13.18
N ASP A 118 0.81 7.84 12.61
CA ASP A 118 -0.06 8.72 13.37
C ASP A 118 -1.33 7.95 13.85
N THR A 119 -1.59 6.77 13.30
CA THR A 119 -2.68 5.84 13.67
C THR A 119 -2.19 4.68 14.54
N LYS A 120 -3.05 4.18 15.43
CA LYS A 120 -2.75 2.97 16.22
C LYS A 120 -2.77 1.70 15.34
N PRO A 121 -1.92 0.71 15.61
CA PRO A 121 -2.06 -0.62 15.00
C PRO A 121 -3.41 -1.25 15.32
N THR A 122 -3.88 -2.10 14.40
CA THR A 122 -5.22 -2.69 14.43
C THR A 122 -5.14 -4.21 14.43
N GLN A 123 -6.10 -4.89 15.05
CA GLN A 123 -6.16 -6.36 15.03
C GLN A 123 -6.91 -6.93 13.81
N ALA A 124 -7.70 -6.11 13.12
CA ALA A 124 -8.50 -6.50 11.97
C ALA A 124 -8.32 -5.49 10.82
N PRO A 125 -8.50 -5.91 9.56
CA PRO A 125 -8.50 -4.99 8.41
C PRO A 125 -9.65 -3.99 8.51
N SER A 126 -9.44 -2.75 8.07
CA SER A 126 -10.49 -1.73 8.06
C SER A 126 -11.56 -1.98 6.98
N ALA A 127 -11.21 -2.69 5.91
CA ALA A 127 -12.08 -3.07 4.81
C ALA A 127 -12.91 -1.91 4.22
N ARG A 128 -12.33 -0.70 4.22
CA ARG A 128 -12.99 0.54 3.76
C ARG A 128 -13.54 0.44 2.33
N TYR A 129 -12.90 -0.35 1.48
CA TYR A 129 -13.33 -0.63 0.11
C TYR A 129 -14.69 -1.32 -0.02
N LEU A 130 -15.27 -1.83 1.08
CA LEU A 130 -16.63 -2.38 1.14
C LEU A 130 -17.69 -1.32 1.53
N ASN A 131 -17.29 -0.19 2.13
CA ASN A 131 -18.21 0.77 2.74
C ASN A 131 -17.81 2.23 2.42
N LEU A 132 -18.01 2.65 1.17
CA LEU A 132 -17.63 3.99 0.70
C LEU A 132 -18.41 5.13 1.38
N GLU A 133 -19.66 4.88 1.79
CA GLU A 133 -20.52 5.90 2.40
C GLU A 133 -19.97 6.45 3.72
N LYS A 134 -19.08 5.72 4.40
CA LYS A 134 -18.51 6.10 5.71
C LYS A 134 -17.24 6.94 5.64
N LEU A 135 -16.72 7.26 4.44
CA LEU A 135 -15.50 8.05 4.27
C LEU A 135 -15.75 9.55 4.05
N ALA A 136 -16.99 9.94 3.79
CA ALA A 136 -17.41 11.32 3.53
C ALA A 136 -18.09 12.01 4.73
N ALA A 137 -18.14 11.35 5.89
CA ALA A 137 -18.67 11.85 7.16
C ALA A 137 -17.53 12.10 8.16
#